data_AF-A0A5C1QI10-F1
#
_entry.id   AF-A0A5C1QI10-F1
#
_cell.length_a   1.000
_cell.length_b   1.000
_cell.length_c   1.000
_cell.angle_alpha   90.00
_cell.angle_beta   90.00
_cell.angle_gamma   90.00
#
_symmetry.space_group_name_H-M   'P 1'
#
loop_
_entity.id
_entity.type
_entity.pdbx_description
1 polymer ?
#
loop_
_entity_poly.entity_id
_entity_poly.type
_entity_poly.pdbx_seq_one_letter_code
_entity_poly.pdbx_strand_id
1 'polypeptide(L)'
;MSRIIKKTLNKYFLMSSDNPEKEELSQFLKKNIYSPVILTKCDFLPPDNPLKKEAIILSDAFEALTNGMHNDELLNDLSLIPPTSLLAPWKTFILAVDAFYRNEEDLCLDLVKSIEAESAPSAFKPLFLNIMKKRTIPDEWSKLAAAILENNRELSDSLNLIKDSSEIEDVLLDTAEMVIKIISREDSETALKIMIWCLEHLQESEMLSDKALTKVKKLFGDQEGYRLAALTSLSFDPDRSLVYWLHSLIAYLEQRNTKISFVKAYLNIISDTAESVKLEFELTDEYIMLLTSLISELSVNLYHIYPEIQGTSVLSNDPFQDIFLLAGKNSAPLHPRKTRDSVKSAIQLELFAI
;
A
#
# COMPACT_ATOMS: atom_id res chain seq x y z
N MET A 1 32.98 11.27 18.74
CA MET A 1 33.26 12.48 17.95
C MET A 1 34.75 12.80 18.01
N SER A 2 35.42 13.04 16.89
CA SER A 2 36.85 13.41 16.86
C SER A 2 37.11 14.75 17.55
N ARG A 3 38.24 14.88 18.25
CA ARG A 3 38.70 16.13 18.89
C ARG A 3 38.80 17.27 17.88
N ILE A 4 39.11 16.95 16.62
CA ILE A 4 39.21 17.92 15.53
C ILE A 4 37.83 18.49 15.20
N ILE A 5 36.81 17.64 14.97
CA ILE A 5 35.44 18.07 14.67
C ILE A 5 34.88 18.97 15.78
N LYS A 6 35.09 18.59 17.06
CA LYS A 6 34.65 19.39 18.21
C LYS A 6 35.30 20.78 18.23
N LYS A 7 36.61 20.86 17.96
CA LYS A 7 37.34 22.13 17.91
C LYS A 7 36.87 23.01 16.74
N THR A 8 36.67 22.40 15.57
CA THR A 8 36.21 23.08 14.36
C THR A 8 34.79 23.61 14.51
N LEU A 9 33.85 22.81 15.05
CA LEU A 9 32.48 23.28 15.33
C LEU A 9 32.49 24.47 16.29
N ASN A 10 33.27 24.40 17.37
CA ASN A 10 33.36 25.52 18.31
C ASN A 10 33.90 26.79 17.62
N LYS A 11 34.94 26.67 16.78
CA LYS A 11 35.46 27.78 15.98
C LYS A 11 34.39 28.34 15.03
N TYR A 12 33.65 27.47 14.34
CA TYR A 12 32.59 27.84 13.39
C TYR A 12 31.47 28.66 14.04
N PHE A 13 31.04 28.30 15.25
CA PHE A 13 29.97 29.01 15.96
C PHE A 13 30.41 30.35 16.55
N LEU A 14 31.70 30.52 16.87
CA LEU A 14 32.25 31.78 17.37
C LEU A 14 32.51 32.80 16.25
N MET A 15 32.41 32.40 14.98
CA MET A 15 32.67 33.25 13.82
C MET A 15 31.42 33.96 13.31
N SER A 16 31.58 35.24 12.95
CA SER A 16 30.56 36.03 12.24
C SER A 16 30.27 35.43 10.87
N SER A 17 29.05 35.64 10.38
CA SER A 17 28.59 35.13 9.08
C SER A 17 29.40 35.65 7.90
N ASP A 18 29.98 36.85 8.01
CA ASP A 18 30.75 37.50 6.94
C ASP A 18 32.23 37.06 6.90
N ASN A 19 32.64 36.12 7.75
CA ASN A 19 34.03 35.67 7.80
C ASN A 19 34.30 34.64 6.70
N PRO A 20 35.26 34.88 5.77
CA PRO A 20 35.56 33.94 4.69
C PRO A 20 36.07 32.58 5.19
N GLU A 21 36.73 32.52 6.36
CA GLU A 21 37.15 31.24 6.96
C GLU A 21 35.95 30.38 7.39
N LYS A 22 34.78 30.98 7.61
CA LYS A 22 33.58 30.25 8.05
C LYS A 22 33.08 29.29 6.96
N GLU A 23 33.23 29.67 5.70
CA GLU A 23 32.86 28.82 4.56
C GLU A 23 33.80 27.61 4.44
N GLU A 24 35.11 27.80 4.62
CA GLU A 24 36.08 26.70 4.64
C GLU A 24 35.80 25.73 5.79
N LEU A 25 35.48 26.25 6.98
CA LEU A 25 35.08 25.43 8.12
C LEU A 25 33.75 24.71 7.85
N SER A 26 32.79 25.35 7.20
CA SER A 26 31.51 24.76 6.79
C SER A 26 31.74 23.54 5.90
N GLN A 27 32.55 23.69 4.85
CA GLN A 27 32.90 22.61 3.93
C GLN A 27 33.63 21.47 4.65
N PHE A 28 34.60 21.79 5.51
CA PHE A 28 35.27 20.80 6.33
C PHE A 28 34.27 20.02 7.21
N LEU A 29 33.33 20.71 7.84
CA LEU A 29 32.34 20.10 8.73
C LEU A 29 31.36 19.22 7.95
N LYS A 30 30.82 19.69 6.81
CA LYS A 30 29.95 18.89 5.94
C LYS A 30 30.62 17.61 5.46
N LYS A 31 31.92 17.64 5.20
CA LYS A 31 32.73 16.48 4.80
C LYS A 31 33.00 15.49 5.94
N ASN A 32 33.12 15.97 7.17
CA ASN A 32 33.60 15.16 8.31
C ASN A 32 32.49 14.79 9.32
N ILE A 33 31.30 15.38 9.24
CA ILE A 33 30.13 14.95 10.04
C ILE A 33 29.51 13.73 9.34
N TYR A 34 30.05 12.56 9.65
CA TYR A 34 29.65 11.27 9.06
C TYR A 34 28.35 10.67 9.63
N SER A 35 27.73 11.31 10.62
CA SER A 35 26.42 10.91 11.15
C SER A 35 25.77 12.06 11.93
N PRO A 36 24.49 12.39 11.72
CA PRO A 36 23.82 13.40 12.55
C PRO A 36 23.85 13.07 14.05
N VAL A 37 23.80 11.78 14.41
CA VAL A 37 23.83 11.28 15.80
C VAL A 37 25.04 11.78 16.60
N ILE A 38 26.18 12.06 15.96
CA ILE A 38 27.34 12.57 16.70
C ILE A 38 27.06 13.95 17.31
N LEU A 39 26.17 14.75 16.70
CA LEU A 39 25.81 16.08 17.18
C LEU A 39 24.75 16.04 18.29
N THR A 40 23.86 15.04 18.29
CA THR A 40 22.88 14.85 19.38
C THR A 40 23.58 14.55 20.71
N LYS A 41 24.71 13.82 20.65
CA LYS A 41 25.56 13.48 21.80
C LYS A 41 26.61 14.55 22.14
N CYS A 42 26.48 15.75 21.58
CA CYS A 42 27.47 16.79 21.75
C CYS A 42 27.22 17.63 23.02
N ASP A 43 28.08 17.50 24.02
CA ASP A 43 27.89 18.14 25.34
C ASP A 43 28.05 19.66 25.34
N PHE A 44 28.84 20.22 24.41
CA PHE A 44 29.10 21.65 24.39
C PHE A 44 28.02 22.44 23.64
N LEU A 45 27.18 21.76 22.84
CA LEU A 45 26.03 22.37 22.19
C LEU A 45 24.85 22.38 23.17
N PRO A 46 24.28 23.56 23.49
CA PRO A 46 23.07 23.64 24.30
C PRO A 46 21.94 22.78 23.72
N PRO A 47 21.03 22.25 24.55
CA PRO A 47 19.85 21.51 24.08
C PRO A 47 19.04 22.29 23.03
N ASP A 48 18.94 23.61 23.18
CA ASP A 48 18.19 24.47 22.27
C ASP A 48 18.95 24.90 21.00
N ASN A 49 20.18 24.44 20.80
CA ASN A 49 20.96 24.78 19.62
C ASN A 49 20.28 24.23 18.33
N PRO A 50 20.08 25.05 17.28
CA PRO A 50 19.43 24.62 16.04
C PRO A 50 20.06 23.37 15.42
N LEU A 51 21.39 23.30 15.37
CA LEU A 51 22.11 22.16 14.78
C LEU A 51 21.86 20.86 15.55
N LYS A 52 21.62 20.94 16.87
CA LYS A 52 21.29 19.78 17.70
C LYS A 52 19.86 19.32 17.46
N LYS A 53 18.91 20.24 17.29
CA LYS A 53 17.52 19.93 16.92
C LYS A 53 17.43 19.29 15.54
N GLU A 54 18.11 19.87 14.55
CA GLU A 54 18.22 19.32 13.19
C GLU A 54 18.82 17.91 13.20
N ALA A 55 19.85 17.67 14.02
CA ALA A 55 20.46 16.35 14.15
C ALA A 55 19.51 15.30 14.77
N ILE A 56 18.63 15.70 15.68
CA ILE A 56 17.59 14.82 16.25
C ILE A 56 16.58 14.48 15.16
N ILE A 57 16.02 15.48 14.46
CA ILE A 57 15.07 15.28 13.36
C ILE A 57 15.62 14.29 12.32
N LEU A 58 16.86 14.51 11.87
CA LEU A 58 17.50 13.61 10.89
C LEU A 58 17.74 12.21 11.44
N SER A 59 18.09 12.08 12.72
CA SER A 59 18.32 10.78 13.35
C SER A 59 17.01 9.99 13.43
N ASP A 60 15.95 10.63 13.91
CA ASP A 60 14.66 9.99 14.12
C ASP A 60 14.03 9.59 12.77
N ALA A 61 14.09 10.46 11.76
CA ALA A 61 13.62 10.16 10.41
C ALA A 61 14.41 9.01 9.76
N PHE A 62 15.74 9.01 9.89
CA PHE A 62 16.57 7.95 9.31
C PHE A 62 16.36 6.61 10.03
N GLU A 63 16.24 6.61 11.36
CA GLU A 63 15.94 5.41 12.14
C GLU A 63 14.58 4.82 11.75
N ALA A 64 13.55 5.66 11.63
CA ALA A 64 12.21 5.25 11.18
C ALA A 64 12.26 4.56 9.80
N LEU A 65 12.95 5.15 8.83
CA LEU A 65 13.13 4.57 7.49
C LEU A 65 13.86 3.22 7.53
N THR A 66 14.97 3.13 8.26
CA THR A 66 15.81 1.91 8.27
C THR A 66 15.23 0.76 9.07
N ASN A 67 14.31 1.03 10.00
CA ASN A 67 13.61 0.01 10.77
C ASN A 67 12.26 -0.41 10.17
N GLY A 68 11.92 0.09 8.97
CA GLY A 68 10.64 -0.23 8.30
C GLY A 68 9.41 0.42 8.95
N MET A 69 9.59 1.34 9.88
CA MET A 69 8.50 2.10 10.51
C MET A 69 8.32 3.43 9.77
N HIS A 70 7.74 3.39 8.57
CA HIS A 70 7.43 4.61 7.83
C HIS A 70 6.56 5.55 8.69
N ASN A 71 7.01 6.79 8.85
CA ASN A 71 6.34 7.80 9.67
C ASN A 71 6.34 9.15 8.95
N ASP A 72 5.19 9.51 8.39
CA ASP A 72 5.00 10.76 7.64
C ASP A 72 5.31 12.00 8.48
N GLU A 73 5.05 11.99 9.79
CA GLU A 73 5.31 13.15 10.66
C GLU A 73 6.81 13.43 10.75
N LEU A 74 7.63 12.39 10.94
CA LEU A 74 9.09 12.52 11.03
C LEU A 74 9.70 12.95 9.69
N LEU A 75 9.16 12.49 8.56
CA LEU A 75 9.59 12.93 7.25
C LEU A 75 9.19 14.38 6.97
N ASN A 76 8.00 14.80 7.41
CA ASN A 76 7.55 16.18 7.30
C ASN A 76 8.44 17.14 8.11
N ASP A 77 8.95 16.72 9.27
CA ASP A 77 9.88 17.51 10.08
C ASP A 77 11.21 17.82 9.38
N LEU A 78 11.60 17.04 8.35
CA LEU A 78 12.76 17.36 7.51
C LEU A 78 12.62 18.73 6.84
N SER A 79 11.39 19.22 6.62
CA SER A 79 11.13 20.56 6.07
C SER A 79 11.66 21.69 6.97
N LEU A 80 11.77 21.45 8.28
CA LEU A 80 12.28 22.40 9.27
C LEU A 80 13.79 22.65 9.14
N ILE A 81 14.51 21.77 8.46
CA ILE A 81 15.96 21.88 8.27
C ILE A 81 16.23 22.84 7.10
N PRO A 82 16.90 23.97 7.35
CA PRO A 82 17.12 24.99 6.35
C PRO A 82 18.16 24.54 5.31
N PRO A 83 18.07 24.99 4.05
CA PRO A 83 19.05 24.67 3.00
C PRO A 83 20.48 25.10 3.33
N THR A 84 20.65 26.10 4.20
CA THR A 84 21.94 26.62 4.64
C THR A 84 22.55 25.83 5.82
N SER A 85 21.85 24.82 6.34
CA SER A 85 22.36 24.00 7.45
C SER A 85 23.62 23.21 7.05
N LEU A 86 24.51 22.97 8.02
CA LEU A 86 25.61 22.01 7.89
C LEU A 86 25.12 20.57 7.66
N LEU A 87 23.86 20.28 7.99
CA LEU A 87 23.22 18.98 7.84
C LEU A 87 22.26 18.90 6.64
N ALA A 88 22.17 19.95 5.83
CA ALA A 88 21.37 19.94 4.61
C ALA A 88 21.73 18.76 3.67
N PRO A 89 23.01 18.35 3.49
CA PRO A 89 23.32 17.17 2.69
C PRO A 89 22.74 15.87 3.25
N TRP A 90 22.63 15.74 4.58
CA TRP A 90 22.01 14.58 5.23
C TRP A 90 20.50 14.54 5.02
N LYS A 91 19.84 15.70 5.03
CA LYS A 91 18.42 15.81 4.65
C LYS A 91 18.19 15.26 3.24
N THR A 92 18.97 15.73 2.26
CA THR A 92 18.86 15.26 0.87
C THR A 92 19.10 13.75 0.75
N PHE A 93 20.08 13.23 1.50
CA PHE A 93 20.34 11.79 1.54
C PHE A 93 19.17 10.98 2.11
N ILE A 94 18.58 11.42 3.23
CA ILE A 94 17.44 10.73 3.84
C ILE A 94 16.23 10.74 2.91
N LEU A 95 15.95 11.87 2.24
CA LEU A 95 14.91 11.93 1.22
C LEU A 95 15.19 10.98 0.04
N ALA A 96 16.46 10.80 -0.36
CA ALA A 96 16.81 9.83 -1.39
C ALA A 96 16.57 8.39 -0.94
N VAL A 97 16.85 8.08 0.32
CA VAL A 97 16.56 6.76 0.92
C VAL A 97 15.06 6.50 0.98
N ASP A 98 14.26 7.49 1.36
CA ASP A 98 12.80 7.39 1.35
C ASP A 98 12.27 7.14 -0.07
N ALA A 99 12.69 7.95 -1.05
CA ALA A 99 12.33 7.75 -2.46
C ALA A 99 12.76 6.38 -2.98
N PHE A 100 13.92 5.86 -2.54
CA PHE A 100 14.37 4.52 -2.87
C PHE A 100 13.43 3.43 -2.31
N TYR A 101 13.02 3.53 -1.04
CA TYR A 101 12.09 2.56 -0.43
C TYR A 101 10.67 2.64 -1.01
N ARG A 102 10.26 3.81 -1.51
CA ARG A 102 8.99 4.04 -2.20
C ARG A 102 9.02 3.65 -3.69
N ASN A 103 10.15 3.14 -4.18
CA ASN A 103 10.38 2.81 -5.57
C ASN A 103 10.19 3.99 -6.55
N GLU A 104 10.42 5.21 -6.09
CA GLU A 104 10.35 6.43 -6.90
C GLU A 104 11.72 6.66 -7.57
N GLU A 105 12.08 5.80 -8.54
CA GLU A 105 13.43 5.74 -9.14
C GLU A 105 13.94 7.09 -9.64
N ASP A 106 13.12 7.84 -10.39
CA ASP A 106 13.50 9.14 -10.95
C ASP A 106 13.79 10.17 -9.85
N LEU A 107 12.92 10.23 -8.83
CA LEU A 107 13.09 11.12 -7.69
C LEU A 107 14.34 10.76 -6.88
N CYS A 108 14.53 9.46 -6.61
CA CYS A 108 15.72 8.96 -5.93
C CYS A 108 16.99 9.34 -6.71
N LEU A 109 17.02 9.12 -8.02
CA LEU A 109 18.15 9.50 -8.87
C LEU A 109 18.47 10.98 -8.79
N ASP A 110 17.45 11.85 -8.85
CA ASP A 110 17.64 13.28 -8.80
C ASP A 110 18.09 13.77 -7.42
N LEU A 111 17.53 13.19 -6.35
CA LEU A 111 17.99 13.44 -4.98
C LEU A 111 19.44 12.99 -4.77
N VAL A 112 19.80 11.77 -5.18
CA VAL A 112 21.18 11.24 -5.11
C VAL A 112 22.15 12.13 -5.89
N LYS A 113 21.78 12.61 -7.08
CA LYS A 113 22.62 13.56 -7.84
C LYS A 113 22.79 14.88 -7.08
N SER A 114 21.71 15.38 -6.46
CA SER A 114 21.67 16.67 -5.77
C SER A 114 22.41 16.72 -4.42
N ILE A 115 22.74 15.57 -3.81
CA ILE A 115 23.57 15.55 -2.58
C ILE A 115 24.86 16.33 -2.83
N GLU A 116 25.20 17.26 -1.96
CA GLU A 116 26.37 18.13 -2.12
C GLU A 116 27.66 17.33 -2.31
N ALA A 117 28.45 17.68 -3.31
CA ALA A 117 29.74 17.03 -3.57
C ALA A 117 30.69 17.22 -2.36
N GLU A 118 31.51 16.22 -2.09
CA GLU A 118 32.43 16.18 -0.94
C GLU A 118 31.80 16.24 0.46
N SER A 119 30.47 16.28 0.57
CA SER A 119 29.79 16.07 1.86
C SER A 119 29.92 14.61 2.30
N ALA A 120 29.82 14.34 3.60
CA ALA A 120 29.86 12.97 4.12
C ALA A 120 28.86 12.01 3.44
N PRO A 121 27.56 12.36 3.24
CA PRO A 121 26.62 11.45 2.59
C PRO A 121 26.91 11.21 1.10
N SER A 122 27.77 12.02 0.46
CA SER A 122 28.15 11.81 -0.95
C SER A 122 28.87 10.48 -1.17
N ALA A 123 29.46 9.89 -0.12
CA ALA A 123 30.09 8.57 -0.15
C ALA A 123 29.10 7.44 -0.53
N PHE A 124 27.80 7.62 -0.30
CA PHE A 124 26.77 6.64 -0.65
C PHE A 124 26.27 6.76 -2.09
N LYS A 125 26.59 7.84 -2.81
CA LYS A 125 26.14 8.02 -4.21
C LYS A 125 26.47 6.82 -5.11
N PRO A 126 27.69 6.25 -5.10
CA PRO A 126 28.01 5.12 -5.97
C PRO A 126 27.16 3.89 -5.68
N LEU A 127 26.82 3.64 -4.40
CA LEU A 127 25.97 2.52 -4.01
C LEU A 127 24.59 2.64 -4.66
N PHE A 128 23.89 3.74 -4.43
CA PHE A 128 22.55 3.99 -4.97
C PHE A 128 22.55 3.97 -6.50
N LEU A 129 23.53 4.64 -7.14
CA LEU A 129 23.63 4.65 -8.60
C LEU A 129 23.89 3.26 -9.20
N ASN A 130 24.63 2.39 -8.51
CA ASN A 130 24.89 1.03 -8.99
C ASN A 130 23.70 0.10 -8.75
N ILE A 131 23.03 0.21 -7.59
CA ILE A 131 21.80 -0.56 -7.30
C ILE A 131 20.72 -0.21 -8.33
N MET A 132 20.40 1.08 -8.51
CA MET A 132 19.35 1.52 -9.43
C MET A 132 19.66 1.18 -10.89
N LYS A 133 20.93 1.23 -11.30
CA LYS A 133 21.33 0.87 -12.68
C LYS A 133 21.56 -0.64 -12.87
N LYS A 134 21.27 -1.47 -11.86
CA LYS A 134 21.50 -2.93 -11.87
C LYS A 134 22.92 -3.29 -12.30
N ARG A 135 23.90 -2.52 -11.83
CA ARG A 135 25.33 -2.70 -12.12
C ARG A 135 26.03 -3.46 -11.01
N THR A 136 27.23 -3.96 -11.29
CA THR A 136 28.09 -4.59 -10.30
C THR A 136 28.36 -3.62 -9.15
N ILE A 137 27.98 -4.03 -7.94
CA ILE A 137 28.23 -3.27 -6.71
C ILE A 137 29.68 -3.52 -6.28
N PRO A 138 30.47 -2.48 -5.97
CA PRO A 138 31.83 -2.66 -5.46
C PRO A 138 31.85 -3.51 -4.18
N ASP A 139 32.89 -4.33 -4.01
CA ASP A 139 33.01 -5.27 -2.88
C ASP A 139 32.87 -4.60 -1.50
N GLU A 140 33.36 -3.36 -1.37
CA GLU A 140 33.23 -2.53 -0.17
C GLU A 140 31.78 -2.28 0.28
N TRP A 141 30.83 -2.29 -0.65
CA TRP A 141 29.40 -2.09 -0.40
C TRP A 141 28.57 -3.37 -0.45
N SER A 142 29.18 -4.51 -0.81
CA SER A 142 28.48 -5.78 -1.03
C SER A 142 27.58 -6.20 0.13
N LYS A 143 28.07 -6.11 1.37
CA LYS A 143 27.30 -6.47 2.58
C LYS A 143 26.12 -5.54 2.83
N LEU A 144 26.31 -4.24 2.65
CA LEU A 144 25.26 -3.25 2.85
C LEU A 144 24.20 -3.38 1.75
N ALA A 145 24.63 -3.56 0.50
CA ALA A 145 23.71 -3.81 -0.60
C ALA A 145 22.94 -5.12 -0.41
N ALA A 146 23.59 -6.18 0.06
CA ALA A 146 22.92 -7.44 0.39
C ALA A 146 21.84 -7.23 1.45
N ALA A 147 22.14 -6.54 2.55
CA ALA A 147 21.14 -6.25 3.59
C ALA A 147 19.96 -5.40 3.08
N ILE A 148 20.22 -4.44 2.19
CA ILE A 148 19.17 -3.62 1.56
C ILE A 148 18.30 -4.46 0.61
N LEU A 149 18.91 -5.39 -0.12
CA LEU A 149 18.25 -6.20 -1.15
C LEU A 149 17.65 -7.51 -0.62
N GLU A 150 18.13 -8.06 0.50
CA GLU A 150 17.69 -9.37 1.05
C GLU A 150 16.20 -9.37 1.41
N ASN A 151 15.69 -8.31 2.06
CA ASN A 151 14.26 -8.18 2.35
C ASN A 151 13.40 -8.17 1.07
N ASN A 152 13.92 -7.59 -0.03
CA ASN A 152 13.23 -7.57 -1.31
C ASN A 152 13.38 -8.92 -2.04
N ARG A 153 14.51 -9.61 -1.87
CA ARG A 153 14.77 -10.91 -2.50
C ARG A 153 13.87 -12.01 -1.94
N GLU A 154 13.65 -12.07 -0.62
CA GLU A 154 12.75 -13.07 -0.03
C GLU A 154 11.30 -12.91 -0.50
N LEU A 155 10.82 -11.66 -0.59
CA LEU A 155 9.50 -11.35 -1.16
C LEU A 155 9.45 -11.65 -2.66
N SER A 156 10.47 -11.25 -3.42
CA SER A 156 10.56 -11.55 -4.85
C SER A 156 10.58 -13.05 -5.12
N ASP A 157 11.34 -13.83 -4.36
CA ASP A 157 11.42 -15.28 -4.49
C ASP A 157 10.07 -15.92 -4.13
N SER A 158 9.40 -15.40 -3.09
CA SER A 158 8.04 -15.82 -2.69
C SER A 158 6.99 -15.51 -3.77
N LEU A 159 7.05 -14.34 -4.40
CA LEU A 159 6.15 -13.96 -5.49
C LEU A 159 6.43 -14.75 -6.78
N ASN A 160 7.70 -15.07 -7.07
CA ASN A 160 8.06 -15.95 -8.17
C ASN A 160 7.53 -17.37 -7.92
N LEU A 161 7.59 -17.87 -6.69
CA LEU A 161 7.02 -19.17 -6.34
C LEU A 161 5.50 -19.21 -6.58
N ILE A 162 4.78 -18.13 -6.23
CA ILE A 162 3.35 -17.98 -6.54
C ILE A 162 3.13 -18.07 -8.06
N LYS A 163 3.91 -17.33 -8.86
CA LYS A 163 3.80 -17.36 -10.33
C LYS A 163 4.09 -18.75 -10.90
N ASP A 164 5.12 -19.42 -10.40
CA ASP A 164 5.51 -20.75 -10.85
C ASP A 164 4.47 -21.82 -10.47
N SER A 165 3.70 -21.59 -9.40
CA SER A 165 2.61 -22.48 -8.95
C SER A 165 1.27 -22.28 -9.67
N SER A 166 1.20 -21.33 -10.60
CA SER A 166 -0.05 -20.86 -11.21
C SER A 166 -0.82 -21.91 -12.03
N GLU A 167 -0.16 -22.97 -12.48
CA GLU A 167 -0.76 -24.03 -13.29
C GLU A 167 -1.69 -24.98 -12.51
N ILE A 168 -1.68 -24.95 -11.17
CA ILE A 168 -2.47 -25.86 -10.33
C ILE A 168 -3.14 -25.08 -9.20
N GLU A 169 -4.48 -25.06 -9.18
CA GLU A 169 -5.28 -24.28 -8.22
C GLU A 169 -4.86 -24.49 -6.75
N ASP A 170 -4.82 -25.75 -6.31
CA ASP A 170 -4.50 -26.07 -4.91
C ASP A 170 -3.08 -25.61 -4.55
N VAL A 171 -2.12 -25.79 -5.46
CA VAL A 171 -0.71 -25.40 -5.24
C VAL A 171 -0.59 -23.88 -5.21
N LEU A 172 -1.25 -23.17 -6.13
CA LEU A 172 -1.28 -21.71 -6.15
C LEU A 172 -1.84 -21.13 -4.86
N LEU A 173 -3.00 -21.62 -4.42
CA LEU A 173 -3.66 -21.11 -3.23
C LEU A 173 -2.92 -21.48 -1.95
N ASP A 174 -2.30 -22.66 -1.87
CA ASP A 174 -1.45 -23.03 -0.73
C ASP A 174 -0.18 -22.18 -0.66
N THR A 175 0.46 -21.93 -1.81
CA THR A 175 1.63 -21.05 -1.91
C THR A 175 1.27 -19.63 -1.52
N ALA A 176 0.15 -19.10 -2.06
CA ALA A 176 -0.35 -17.77 -1.72
C ALA A 176 -0.72 -17.68 -0.23
N GLU A 177 -1.37 -18.68 0.37
CA GLU A 177 -1.68 -18.74 1.81
C GLU A 177 -0.41 -18.60 2.66
N MET A 178 0.69 -19.26 2.29
CA MET A 178 1.96 -19.17 3.01
C MET A 178 2.53 -17.75 2.95
N VAL A 179 2.59 -17.15 1.76
CA VAL A 179 3.17 -15.81 1.55
C VAL A 179 2.31 -14.72 2.21
N ILE A 180 0.98 -14.81 2.05
CA ILE A 180 0.03 -13.87 2.65
C ILE A 180 0.15 -13.87 4.19
N LYS A 181 0.36 -15.02 4.83
CA LYS A 181 0.54 -15.07 6.29
C LYS A 181 1.81 -14.36 6.78
N ILE A 182 2.83 -14.26 5.93
CA ILE A 182 4.06 -13.51 6.23
C ILE A 182 3.79 -12.02 6.05
N ILE A 183 3.27 -11.63 4.88
CA ILE A 183 3.08 -10.22 4.49
C ILE A 183 1.98 -9.52 5.31
N SER A 184 0.88 -10.21 5.63
CA SER A 184 -0.27 -9.63 6.33
C SER A 184 0.03 -9.06 7.72
N ARG A 185 1.20 -9.37 8.30
CA ARG A 185 1.65 -8.78 9.57
C ARG A 185 2.13 -7.35 9.42
N GLU A 186 2.67 -7.01 8.25
CA GLU A 186 3.31 -5.74 7.95
C GLU A 186 2.46 -4.90 6.99
N ASP A 187 1.86 -5.55 5.98
CA ASP A 187 1.04 -4.90 4.96
C ASP A 187 -0.16 -5.78 4.57
N SER A 188 -1.32 -5.48 5.17
CA SER A 188 -2.56 -6.16 4.83
C SER A 188 -3.06 -5.85 3.41
N GLU A 189 -2.71 -4.68 2.85
CA GLU A 189 -3.19 -4.28 1.53
C GLU A 189 -2.51 -5.11 0.44
N THR A 190 -1.20 -5.30 0.54
CA THR A 190 -0.45 -6.16 -0.40
C THR A 190 -0.93 -7.61 -0.34
N ALA A 191 -1.27 -8.12 0.85
CA ALA A 191 -1.86 -9.44 1.00
C ALA A 191 -3.18 -9.60 0.21
N LEU A 192 -4.05 -8.58 0.22
CA LEU A 192 -5.29 -8.58 -0.56
C LEU A 192 -4.99 -8.56 -2.07
N LYS A 193 -4.04 -7.72 -2.51
CA LYS A 193 -3.64 -7.62 -3.93
C LYS A 193 -3.13 -8.96 -4.47
N ILE A 194 -2.32 -9.67 -3.70
CA ILE A 194 -1.82 -11.01 -4.08
C ILE A 194 -2.98 -11.99 -4.24
N MET A 195 -3.95 -12.00 -3.32
CA MET A 195 -5.09 -12.90 -3.41
C MET A 195 -5.99 -12.57 -4.61
N ILE A 196 -6.25 -11.29 -4.88
CA ILE A 196 -7.00 -10.86 -6.07
C ILE A 196 -6.33 -11.38 -7.34
N TRP A 197 -5.02 -11.18 -7.46
CA TRP A 197 -4.26 -11.69 -8.61
C TRP A 197 -4.38 -13.20 -8.77
N CYS A 198 -4.29 -13.97 -7.67
CA CYS A 198 -4.44 -15.43 -7.72
C CYS A 198 -5.84 -15.84 -8.20
N LEU A 199 -6.89 -15.21 -7.69
CA LEU A 199 -8.27 -15.51 -8.05
C LEU A 199 -8.58 -15.12 -9.50
N GLU A 200 -8.13 -13.95 -9.95
CA GLU A 200 -8.25 -13.51 -11.35
C GLU A 200 -7.54 -14.49 -12.28
N HIS A 201 -6.32 -14.91 -11.94
CA HIS A 201 -5.56 -15.84 -12.77
C HIS A 201 -6.23 -17.22 -12.89
N LEU A 202 -6.77 -17.74 -11.78
CA LEU A 202 -7.54 -18.98 -11.78
C LEU A 202 -8.84 -18.85 -12.58
N GLN A 203 -9.49 -17.69 -12.53
CA GLN A 203 -10.72 -17.45 -13.26
C GLN A 203 -10.45 -17.30 -14.77
N GLU A 204 -9.39 -16.59 -15.16
CA GLU A 204 -8.91 -16.51 -16.55
C GLU A 204 -8.53 -17.88 -17.14
N SER A 205 -8.04 -18.78 -16.29
CA SER A 205 -7.65 -20.14 -16.69
C SER A 205 -8.78 -21.17 -16.58
N GLU A 206 -10.01 -20.76 -16.23
CA GLU A 206 -11.16 -21.64 -15.98
C GLU A 206 -10.91 -22.72 -14.90
N MET A 207 -10.00 -22.44 -13.95
CA MET A 207 -9.59 -23.35 -12.88
C MET A 207 -10.20 -23.01 -11.52
N LEU A 208 -10.90 -21.86 -11.40
CA LEU A 208 -11.42 -21.41 -10.12
C LEU A 208 -12.56 -22.30 -9.61
N SER A 209 -12.33 -23.04 -8.52
CA SER A 209 -13.35 -23.87 -7.88
C SER A 209 -13.98 -23.22 -6.64
N ASP A 210 -15.08 -23.79 -6.15
CA ASP A 210 -15.72 -23.37 -4.90
C ASP A 210 -14.80 -23.54 -3.68
N LYS A 211 -13.77 -24.38 -3.78
CA LYS A 211 -12.78 -24.56 -2.70
C LYS A 211 -11.94 -23.31 -2.51
N ALA A 212 -11.68 -22.55 -3.58
CA ALA A 212 -10.94 -21.31 -3.50
C ALA A 212 -11.60 -20.33 -2.52
N LEU A 213 -12.92 -20.16 -2.62
CA LEU A 213 -13.67 -19.31 -1.70
C LEU A 213 -13.50 -19.74 -0.24
N THR A 214 -13.49 -21.04 0.03
CA THR A 214 -13.29 -21.56 1.40
C THR A 214 -11.92 -21.17 1.94
N LYS A 215 -10.86 -21.25 1.12
CA LYS A 215 -9.51 -20.82 1.49
C LYS A 215 -9.42 -19.31 1.71
N VAL A 216 -10.01 -18.51 0.82
CA VAL A 216 -10.01 -17.04 0.94
C VAL A 216 -10.71 -16.62 2.23
N LYS A 217 -11.89 -17.19 2.52
CA LYS A 217 -12.65 -16.91 3.75
C LYS A 217 -11.87 -17.30 5.01
N LYS A 218 -11.12 -18.41 4.97
CA LYS A 218 -10.25 -18.82 6.08
C LYS A 218 -9.13 -17.80 6.34
N LEU A 219 -8.63 -17.12 5.32
CA LEU A 219 -7.54 -16.14 5.44
C LEU A 219 -8.01 -14.76 5.87
N PHE A 220 -9.10 -14.27 5.29
CA PHE A 220 -9.55 -12.88 5.45
C PHE A 220 -10.85 -12.72 6.25
N GLY A 221 -11.49 -13.84 6.61
CA GLY A 221 -12.83 -13.87 7.21
C GLY A 221 -13.94 -13.89 6.17
N ASP A 222 -15.17 -14.13 6.63
CA ASP A 222 -16.32 -14.33 5.74
C ASP A 222 -16.62 -13.10 4.89
N GLN A 223 -16.76 -11.92 5.51
CA GLN A 223 -17.06 -10.68 4.81
C GLN A 223 -16.07 -10.39 3.68
N GLU A 224 -14.78 -10.38 4.03
CA GLU A 224 -13.73 -9.99 3.10
C GLU A 224 -13.48 -11.08 2.06
N GLY A 225 -13.60 -12.36 2.44
CA GLY A 225 -13.49 -13.46 1.49
C GLY A 225 -14.58 -13.43 0.41
N TYR A 226 -15.82 -13.15 0.79
CA TYR A 226 -16.89 -12.91 -0.20
C TYR A 226 -16.63 -11.64 -1.03
N ARG A 227 -16.11 -10.57 -0.43
CA ARG A 227 -15.81 -9.31 -1.13
C ARG A 227 -14.77 -9.52 -2.24
N LEU A 228 -13.69 -10.23 -1.93
CA LEU A 228 -12.61 -10.52 -2.88
C LEU A 228 -13.12 -11.40 -4.03
N ALA A 229 -13.88 -12.45 -3.72
CA ALA A 229 -14.48 -13.30 -4.75
C ALA A 229 -15.48 -12.53 -5.63
N ALA A 230 -16.26 -11.61 -5.03
CA ALA A 230 -17.18 -10.77 -5.79
C ALA A 230 -16.44 -9.84 -6.78
N LEU A 231 -15.33 -9.24 -6.34
CA LEU A 231 -14.50 -8.37 -7.18
C LEU A 231 -13.88 -9.14 -8.36
N THR A 232 -13.30 -10.31 -8.10
CA THR A 232 -12.60 -11.08 -9.12
C THR A 232 -13.56 -11.67 -10.15
N SER A 233 -14.76 -12.08 -9.72
CA SER A 233 -15.77 -12.63 -10.63
C SER A 233 -16.54 -11.58 -11.44
N LEU A 234 -16.48 -10.30 -11.08
CA LEU A 234 -17.30 -9.26 -11.71
C LEU A 234 -17.14 -9.18 -13.24
N SER A 235 -15.94 -9.44 -13.76
CA SER A 235 -15.65 -9.35 -15.21
C SER A 235 -15.91 -10.64 -15.98
N PHE A 236 -16.05 -11.77 -15.30
CA PHE A 236 -16.10 -13.10 -15.90
C PHE A 236 -17.43 -13.82 -15.66
N ASP A 237 -18.02 -13.62 -14.48
CA ASP A 237 -19.23 -14.27 -13.99
C ASP A 237 -20.02 -13.27 -13.10
N PRO A 238 -20.73 -12.31 -13.72
CA PRO A 238 -21.44 -11.24 -13.00
C PRO A 238 -22.57 -11.75 -12.11
N ASP A 239 -23.25 -12.84 -12.48
CA ASP A 239 -24.33 -13.43 -11.69
C ASP A 239 -23.80 -14.08 -10.41
N ARG A 240 -22.64 -14.75 -10.46
CA ARG A 240 -21.94 -15.21 -9.26
C ARG A 240 -21.35 -14.06 -8.44
N SER A 241 -20.82 -13.03 -9.09
CA SER A 241 -20.34 -11.81 -8.42
C SER A 241 -21.45 -11.16 -7.58
N LEU A 242 -22.68 -11.08 -8.12
CA LEU A 242 -23.83 -10.54 -7.39
C LEU A 242 -24.13 -11.33 -6.11
N VAL A 243 -24.14 -12.67 -6.19
CA VAL A 243 -24.34 -13.55 -5.03
C VAL A 243 -23.28 -13.31 -3.95
N TYR A 244 -22.02 -13.17 -4.36
CA TYR A 244 -20.93 -12.89 -3.42
C TYR A 244 -21.01 -11.49 -2.80
N TRP A 245 -21.43 -10.46 -3.54
CA TRP A 245 -21.68 -9.15 -2.96
C TRP A 245 -22.77 -9.16 -1.91
N LEU A 246 -23.86 -9.90 -2.15
CA LEU A 246 -24.94 -10.09 -1.17
C LEU A 246 -24.43 -10.78 0.10
N HIS A 247 -23.70 -11.89 -0.03
CA HIS A 247 -23.10 -12.57 1.11
C HIS A 247 -22.10 -11.70 1.88
N SER A 248 -21.27 -10.92 1.17
CA SER A 248 -20.32 -10.00 1.81
C SER A 248 -21.04 -8.94 2.65
N LEU A 249 -22.14 -8.36 2.13
CA LEU A 249 -22.93 -7.39 2.88
C LEU A 249 -23.65 -8.03 4.08
N ILE A 250 -24.23 -9.22 3.93
CA ILE A 250 -24.85 -9.95 5.05
C ILE A 250 -23.81 -10.19 6.16
N ALA A 251 -22.65 -10.75 5.82
CA ALA A 251 -21.56 -10.99 6.78
C ALA A 251 -21.03 -9.70 7.42
N TYR A 252 -21.03 -8.57 6.69
CA TYR A 252 -20.70 -7.27 7.27
C TYR A 252 -21.72 -6.85 8.33
N LEU A 253 -23.02 -6.96 8.04
CA LEU A 253 -24.10 -6.60 8.95
C LEU A 253 -24.11 -7.45 10.23
N GLU A 254 -23.74 -8.72 10.15
CA GLU A 254 -23.64 -9.61 11.30
C GLU A 254 -22.61 -9.17 12.36
N GLN A 255 -21.59 -8.38 11.97
CA GLN A 255 -20.56 -7.88 12.88
C GLN A 255 -21.06 -6.81 13.86
N ARG A 256 -22.30 -6.32 13.70
CA ARG A 256 -23.02 -5.32 14.54
C ARG A 256 -22.37 -3.94 14.69
N ASN A 257 -21.08 -3.77 14.40
CA ASN A 257 -20.37 -2.48 14.43
C ASN A 257 -20.15 -1.96 12.99
N THR A 258 -21.23 -1.79 12.25
CA THR A 258 -21.18 -1.35 10.84
C THR A 258 -21.38 0.16 10.72
N LYS A 259 -21.00 0.71 9.56
CA LYS A 259 -21.24 2.11 9.22
C LYS A 259 -22.28 2.19 8.10
N ILE A 260 -23.33 2.99 8.29
CA ILE A 260 -24.38 3.17 7.28
C ILE A 260 -23.85 3.64 5.91
N SER A 261 -22.77 4.46 5.90
CA SER A 261 -22.14 4.91 4.66
C SER A 261 -21.55 3.76 3.84
N PHE A 262 -20.97 2.76 4.52
CA PHE A 262 -20.45 1.55 3.88
C PHE A 262 -21.59 0.68 3.37
N VAL A 263 -22.64 0.50 4.15
CA VAL A 263 -23.84 -0.24 3.73
C VAL A 263 -24.44 0.35 2.45
N LYS A 264 -24.59 1.68 2.38
CA LYS A 264 -25.05 2.37 1.17
C LYS A 264 -24.13 2.15 -0.03
N ALA A 265 -22.81 2.16 0.18
CA ALA A 265 -21.85 1.87 -0.89
C ALA A 265 -21.99 0.43 -1.41
N TYR A 266 -22.13 -0.55 -0.51
CA TYR A 266 -22.41 -1.95 -0.87
C TYR A 266 -23.71 -2.09 -1.67
N LEU A 267 -24.81 -1.49 -1.21
CA LEU A 267 -26.10 -1.55 -1.89
C LEU A 267 -26.05 -0.92 -3.29
N ASN A 268 -25.28 0.15 -3.48
CA ASN A 268 -25.05 0.72 -4.80
C ASN A 268 -24.28 -0.23 -5.73
N ILE A 269 -23.22 -0.89 -5.23
CA ILE A 269 -22.47 -1.88 -6.00
C ILE A 269 -23.37 -3.08 -6.37
N ILE A 270 -24.09 -3.63 -5.40
CA ILE A 270 -25.04 -4.73 -5.61
C ILE A 270 -26.08 -4.34 -6.65
N SER A 271 -26.64 -3.13 -6.56
CA SER A 271 -27.61 -2.64 -7.54
C SER A 271 -27.02 -2.50 -8.93
N ASP A 272 -25.81 -1.97 -9.07
CA ASP A 272 -25.15 -1.82 -10.37
C ASP A 272 -24.85 -3.20 -10.99
N THR A 273 -24.38 -4.17 -10.20
CA THR A 273 -24.14 -5.54 -10.67
C THR A 273 -25.45 -6.24 -11.03
N ALA A 274 -26.50 -6.08 -10.23
CA ALA A 274 -27.82 -6.66 -10.48
C ALA A 274 -28.46 -6.13 -11.77
N GLU A 275 -28.23 -4.86 -12.10
CA GLU A 275 -28.66 -4.27 -13.36
C GLU A 275 -27.97 -4.95 -14.56
N SER A 276 -26.64 -5.13 -14.51
CA SER A 276 -25.91 -5.87 -15.55
C SER A 276 -26.42 -7.30 -15.70
N VAL A 277 -26.58 -8.03 -14.59
CA VAL A 277 -27.06 -9.42 -14.59
C VAL A 277 -28.46 -9.53 -15.21
N LYS A 278 -29.38 -8.64 -14.84
CA LYS A 278 -30.76 -8.64 -15.36
C LYS A 278 -30.82 -8.38 -16.86
N LEU A 279 -29.90 -7.58 -17.40
CA LEU A 279 -29.87 -7.20 -18.82
C LEU A 279 -29.19 -8.23 -19.70
N GLU A 280 -28.16 -8.91 -19.18
CA GLU A 280 -27.24 -9.71 -20.00
C GLU A 280 -27.48 -11.22 -19.92
N PHE A 281 -28.23 -11.72 -18.93
CA PHE A 281 -28.32 -13.16 -18.65
C PHE A 281 -29.76 -13.68 -18.59
N GLU A 282 -29.97 -14.89 -19.15
CA GLU A 282 -31.17 -15.69 -18.90
C GLU A 282 -31.03 -16.42 -17.56
N LEU A 283 -31.92 -16.12 -16.62
CA LEU A 283 -31.81 -16.59 -15.24
C LEU A 283 -32.61 -17.87 -15.03
N THR A 284 -32.02 -18.84 -14.33
CA THR A 284 -32.70 -20.06 -13.93
C THR A 284 -33.62 -19.81 -12.73
N ASP A 285 -34.68 -20.60 -12.60
CA ASP A 285 -35.58 -20.52 -11.42
C ASP A 285 -34.81 -20.76 -10.12
N GLU A 286 -33.82 -21.67 -10.12
CA GLU A 286 -32.95 -21.95 -8.98
C GLU A 286 -32.15 -20.71 -8.55
N TYR A 287 -31.61 -19.96 -9.51
CA TYR A 287 -30.87 -18.73 -9.25
C TYR A 287 -31.79 -17.63 -8.69
N ILE A 288 -33.00 -17.47 -9.24
CA ILE A 288 -34.01 -16.53 -8.74
C ILE A 288 -34.40 -16.87 -7.29
N MET A 289 -34.59 -18.17 -6.99
CA MET A 289 -34.87 -18.63 -5.63
C MET A 289 -33.72 -18.32 -4.66
N LEU A 290 -32.48 -18.54 -5.09
CA LEU A 290 -31.29 -18.20 -4.30
C LEU A 290 -31.23 -16.70 -4.00
N LEU A 291 -31.35 -15.84 -5.01
CA LEU A 291 -31.35 -14.39 -4.83
C LEU A 291 -32.46 -13.94 -3.88
N THR A 292 -33.68 -14.46 -4.06
CA THR A 292 -34.82 -14.14 -3.22
C THR A 292 -34.55 -14.48 -1.75
N SER A 293 -33.93 -15.64 -1.48
CA SER A 293 -33.53 -16.03 -0.12
C SER A 293 -32.51 -15.05 0.48
N LEU A 294 -31.46 -14.70 -0.28
CA LEU A 294 -30.41 -13.80 0.19
C LEU A 294 -30.91 -12.38 0.42
N ILE A 295 -31.77 -11.86 -0.46
CA ILE A 295 -32.36 -10.53 -0.32
C ILE A 295 -33.30 -10.48 0.89
N SER A 296 -34.04 -11.57 1.14
CA SER A 296 -34.89 -11.67 2.33
C SER A 296 -34.08 -11.59 3.61
N GLU A 297 -33.00 -12.37 3.71
CA GLU A 297 -32.07 -12.32 4.83
C GLU A 297 -31.44 -10.93 4.99
N LEU A 298 -30.96 -10.34 3.88
CA LEU A 298 -30.38 -9.00 3.86
C LEU A 298 -31.39 -7.94 4.34
N SER A 299 -32.65 -8.02 3.89
CA SER A 299 -33.70 -7.06 4.25
C SER A 299 -34.05 -7.11 5.72
N VAL A 300 -34.11 -8.32 6.30
CA VAL A 300 -34.32 -8.51 7.75
C VAL A 300 -33.17 -7.88 8.54
N ASN A 301 -31.92 -8.14 8.15
CA ASN A 301 -30.74 -7.60 8.82
C ASN A 301 -30.67 -6.07 8.71
N LEU A 302 -30.94 -5.52 7.52
CA LEU A 302 -30.98 -4.07 7.29
C LEU A 302 -32.06 -3.39 8.13
N TYR A 303 -33.28 -3.93 8.16
CA TYR A 303 -34.37 -3.35 8.94
C TYR A 303 -34.06 -3.32 10.44
N HIS A 304 -33.39 -4.36 10.96
CA HIS A 304 -33.01 -4.44 12.36
C HIS A 304 -31.90 -3.45 12.76
N ILE A 305 -30.93 -3.18 11.86
CA ILE A 305 -29.76 -2.34 12.17
C ILE A 305 -29.99 -0.88 11.74
N TYR A 306 -30.64 -0.65 10.60
CA TYR A 306 -30.86 0.64 9.96
C TYR A 306 -32.32 0.80 9.48
N PRO A 307 -33.28 1.04 10.39
CA PRO A 307 -34.70 1.17 10.04
C PRO A 307 -35.02 2.29 9.02
N GLU A 308 -34.12 3.26 8.86
CA GLU A 308 -34.22 4.37 7.92
C GLU A 308 -33.91 4.00 6.47
N ILE A 309 -33.22 2.87 6.23
CA ILE A 309 -33.10 2.29 4.90
C ILE A 309 -34.46 1.66 4.61
N GLN A 310 -35.14 2.08 3.54
CA GLN A 310 -36.47 1.60 3.17
C GLN A 310 -36.43 0.11 2.77
N GLY A 311 -36.24 -0.78 3.74
CA GLY A 311 -36.54 -2.19 3.61
C GLY A 311 -38.04 -2.35 3.74
N THR A 312 -38.72 -2.72 2.66
CA THR A 312 -40.11 -3.12 2.78
C THR A 312 -40.15 -4.48 3.50
N SER A 313 -40.99 -4.61 4.52
CA SER A 313 -41.32 -5.93 5.10
C SER A 313 -42.04 -6.84 4.10
N VAL A 314 -42.44 -6.28 2.95
CA VAL A 314 -43.07 -6.95 1.83
C VAL A 314 -42.08 -6.93 0.67
N LEU A 315 -41.39 -8.05 0.48
CA LEU A 315 -40.58 -8.32 -0.71
C LEU A 315 -41.50 -8.62 -1.89
N SER A 316 -41.07 -8.23 -3.09
CA SER A 316 -41.79 -8.57 -4.31
C SER A 316 -41.45 -10.01 -4.74
N ASN A 317 -42.08 -10.47 -5.83
CA ASN A 317 -41.67 -11.73 -6.46
C ASN A 317 -40.46 -11.54 -7.41
N ASP A 318 -39.96 -10.31 -7.59
CA ASP A 318 -38.80 -9.99 -8.44
C ASP A 318 -37.61 -9.55 -7.56
N PRO A 319 -36.61 -10.42 -7.33
CA PRO A 319 -35.47 -10.09 -6.47
C PRO A 319 -34.70 -8.85 -6.95
N PHE A 320 -34.69 -8.55 -8.25
CA PHE A 320 -34.00 -7.37 -8.76
C PHE A 320 -34.72 -6.08 -8.39
N GLN A 321 -36.05 -6.10 -8.40
CA GLN A 321 -36.84 -4.95 -7.96
C GLN A 321 -36.57 -4.65 -6.48
N ASP A 322 -36.47 -5.68 -5.66
CA ASP A 322 -36.17 -5.55 -4.23
C ASP A 322 -34.76 -4.99 -4.00
N ILE A 323 -33.75 -5.45 -4.76
CA ILE A 323 -32.40 -4.86 -4.74
C ILE A 323 -32.44 -3.36 -5.06
N PHE A 324 -33.16 -2.96 -6.11
CA PHE A 324 -33.25 -1.55 -6.51
C PHE A 324 -33.95 -0.69 -5.46
N LEU A 325 -35.01 -1.22 -4.83
CA LEU A 325 -35.69 -0.56 -3.72
C LEU A 325 -34.75 -0.36 -2.52
N LEU A 326 -34.01 -1.41 -2.13
CA LEU A 326 -33.03 -1.32 -1.04
C LEU A 326 -31.93 -0.29 -1.32
N ALA A 327 -31.49 -0.18 -2.57
CA ALA A 327 -30.52 0.83 -3.00
C ALA A 327 -31.12 2.25 -3.17
N GLY A 328 -32.44 2.40 -3.06
CA GLY A 328 -33.13 3.68 -3.26
C GLY A 328 -33.19 4.15 -4.73
N LYS A 329 -33.02 3.24 -5.69
CA LYS A 329 -33.20 3.53 -7.13
C LYS A 329 -34.67 3.30 -7.52
N ASN A 330 -35.36 4.35 -7.94
CA ASN A 330 -36.65 4.20 -8.61
C ASN A 330 -36.41 3.60 -10.00
N SER A 331 -37.05 2.46 -10.29
CA SER A 331 -36.95 1.72 -11.54
C SER A 331 -37.38 2.56 -12.75
N ALA A 332 -36.42 3.25 -13.38
CA ALA A 332 -36.56 3.78 -14.74
C ALA A 332 -35.60 3.00 -15.65
N PRO A 333 -36.01 2.61 -16.88
CA PRO A 333 -35.14 1.82 -17.74
C PRO A 333 -34.04 2.72 -18.30
N LEU A 334 -32.78 2.30 -18.18
CA LEU A 334 -31.64 3.02 -18.71
C LEU A 334 -30.87 2.19 -19.72
N HIS A 335 -30.34 2.94 -20.69
CA HIS A 335 -29.72 2.47 -21.93
C HIS A 335 -28.62 1.43 -21.71
N PRO A 336 -28.42 0.52 -22.69
CA PRO A 336 -27.30 -0.41 -22.66
C PRO A 336 -26.00 0.38 -22.46
N ARG A 337 -25.33 0.13 -21.33
CA ARG A 337 -23.96 0.58 -21.11
C ARG A 337 -23.14 -0.01 -22.26
N LYS A 338 -22.44 0.84 -23.01
CA LYS A 338 -21.35 0.34 -23.87
C LYS A 338 -20.50 -0.54 -22.99
N THR A 339 -20.36 -1.81 -23.38
CA THR A 339 -19.36 -2.73 -22.85
C THR A 339 -18.10 -1.91 -22.64
N ARG A 340 -17.74 -1.74 -21.37
CA ARG A 340 -16.48 -1.11 -21.02
C ARG A 340 -15.47 -2.06 -21.62
N ASP A 341 -14.87 -1.69 -22.76
CA ASP A 341 -13.66 -2.35 -23.25
C ASP A 341 -12.82 -2.60 -22.01
N SER A 342 -12.51 -3.88 -21.76
CA SER A 342 -11.78 -4.29 -20.58
C SER A 342 -10.51 -3.46 -20.51
N VAL A 343 -10.56 -2.41 -19.69
CA VAL A 343 -9.40 -1.59 -19.39
C VAL A 343 -8.56 -2.48 -18.50
N LYS A 344 -7.82 -3.38 -19.15
CA LYS A 344 -6.73 -4.18 -18.59
C LYS A 344 -5.64 -3.29 -17.96
N SER A 345 -5.77 -1.97 -18.00
CA SER A 345 -4.66 -1.03 -17.80
C SER A 345 -4.62 -0.30 -16.45
N ALA A 346 -5.53 -0.53 -15.51
CA ALA A 346 -5.45 0.19 -14.21
C ALA A 346 -4.69 -0.60 -13.13
N ILE A 347 -4.86 -1.93 -13.08
CA ILE A 347 -4.24 -2.78 -12.03
C ILE A 347 -2.90 -3.37 -12.49
N GLN A 348 -2.71 -3.54 -13.80
CA GLN A 348 -1.46 -4.04 -14.38
C GLN A 348 -0.26 -3.07 -14.25
N LEU A 349 -0.48 -1.80 -13.94
CA LEU A 349 0.62 -0.83 -13.77
C LEU A 349 1.12 -0.70 -12.32
N GLU A 350 0.37 -1.16 -11.32
CA GLU A 350 0.83 -1.14 -9.92
C GLU A 350 1.47 -2.46 -9.48
N LEU A 351 1.03 -3.60 -10.04
CA LEU A 351 1.62 -4.93 -9.75
C LEU A 351 3.03 -5.15 -10.33
N PHE A 352 3.50 -4.26 -11.20
CA PHE A 352 4.84 -4.31 -11.80
C PHE A 352 5.68 -3.04 -11.51
N ALA A 353 5.22 -2.18 -10.60
CA ALA A 353 5.95 -1.02 -10.12
C ALA A 353 6.51 -1.25 -8.69
N ILE A 354 6.92 -2.49 -8.39
CA ILE A 354 7.82 -2.83 -7.27
C ILE A 354 9.23 -3.00 -7.83
#